data_AF-A0A014NDD9-F1
#
_entry.id   AF-A0A014NDD9-F1
#
_cell.length_a   1.000
_cell.length_b   1.000
_cell.length_c   1.000
_cell.angle_alpha   90.00
_cell.angle_beta   90.00
_cell.angle_gamma   90.00
#
_symmetry.space_group_name_H-M   'P 1'
#
loop_
_entity.id
_entity.type
_entity.pdbx_description
1 polymer ?
#
loop_
_entity_poly.entity_id
_entity_poly.type
_entity_poly.pdbx_seq_one_letter_code
_entity_poly.pdbx_strand_id
1 'polypeptide(L)'
;MANDEDYMAFLDKANRDLDDGKALAAKQKEQSNAAFKAVEEGSQAPRVIRDACQDAVYVTDADEPFEEVSLKWSGDGLPDETEFAKLIKHWDADKADVSIMDPVDWDSQGQYTKLIEAVREATKGNDVRVYSVVRDKIRTEYWVVSREEGRIVGVKALGVES
;
A
#
# COMPACT_ATOMS: atom_id res chain seq x y z
N MET A 1 1.19 -15.64 57.81
CA MET A 1 1.87 -16.34 56.70
C MET A 1 1.19 -15.87 55.42
N ALA A 2 1.63 -14.73 54.90
CA ALA A 2 1.10 -14.12 53.68
C ALA A 2 2.32 -13.51 53.00
N ASN A 3 2.96 -14.25 52.11
CA ASN A 3 4.04 -13.70 51.29
C ASN A 3 4.33 -14.48 50.00
N ASP A 4 3.75 -15.68 49.82
CA ASP A 4 3.97 -16.45 48.59
C ASP A 4 2.89 -16.19 47.52
N GLU A 5 1.65 -15.84 47.92
CA GLU A 5 0.56 -15.52 46.96
C GLU A 5 0.75 -14.16 46.26
N ASP A 6 1.14 -13.11 46.99
CA ASP A 6 1.38 -11.79 46.40
C ASP A 6 2.61 -11.77 45.47
N TYR A 7 3.63 -12.60 45.75
CA TYR A 7 4.81 -12.72 44.90
C TYR A 7 4.49 -13.44 43.58
N MET A 8 3.65 -14.48 43.62
CA MET A 8 3.17 -15.14 42.40
C MET A 8 2.26 -14.23 41.58
N ALA A 9 1.40 -13.43 42.22
CA ALA A 9 0.54 -12.48 41.54
C ALA A 9 1.33 -11.37 40.82
N PHE A 10 2.46 -10.92 41.37
CA PHE A 10 3.35 -9.97 40.71
C PHE A 10 4.06 -10.58 39.49
N LEU A 11 4.54 -11.83 39.59
CA LEU A 11 5.17 -12.54 38.47
C LEU A 11 4.17 -12.84 37.34
N ASP A 12 2.95 -13.28 37.66
CA ASP A 12 1.92 -13.57 36.67
C ASP A 12 1.46 -12.30 35.94
N LYS A 13 1.30 -11.20 36.69
CA LYS A 13 0.94 -9.89 36.12
C LYS A 13 2.03 -9.34 35.19
N ALA A 14 3.30 -9.48 35.55
CA ALA A 14 4.41 -9.05 34.68
C ALA A 14 4.54 -9.92 33.42
N ASN A 15 4.27 -11.22 33.52
CA ASN A 15 4.29 -12.13 32.38
C ASN A 15 3.13 -11.87 31.40
N ARG A 16 1.93 -11.54 31.91
CA ARG A 16 0.79 -11.14 31.06
C ARG A 16 1.05 -9.85 30.28
N ASP A 17 1.59 -8.82 30.93
CA ASP A 17 1.91 -7.53 30.27
C ASP A 17 2.97 -7.70 29.17
N LEU A 18 3.95 -8.57 29.40
CA LEU A 18 4.99 -8.93 28.42
C LEU A 18 4.46 -9.76 27.24
N ASP A 19 3.52 -10.67 27.48
CA ASP A 19 2.93 -11.49 26.43
C ASP A 19 1.96 -10.70 25.55
N ASP A 20 1.14 -9.82 26.14
CA ASP A 20 0.25 -8.89 25.42
C ASP A 20 1.07 -7.88 24.59
N GLY A 21 2.16 -7.34 25.16
CA GLY A 21 3.09 -6.47 24.45
C GLY A 21 3.81 -7.17 23.28
N LYS A 22 4.17 -8.45 23.44
CA LYS A 22 4.74 -9.27 22.35
C LYS A 22 3.72 -9.63 21.29
N ALA A 23 2.47 -9.91 21.66
CA ALA A 23 1.39 -10.21 20.73
C ALA A 23 1.00 -8.96 19.91
N LEU A 24 0.98 -7.78 20.51
CA LEU A 24 0.81 -6.50 19.83
C LEU A 24 1.99 -6.19 18.89
N ALA A 25 3.22 -6.39 19.36
CA ALA A 25 4.42 -6.19 18.54
C ALA A 25 4.51 -7.20 17.38
N ALA A 26 4.09 -8.45 17.59
CA ALA A 26 4.02 -9.48 16.56
C ALA A 26 2.93 -9.16 15.53
N LYS A 27 1.74 -8.73 15.96
CA LYS A 27 0.69 -8.24 15.06
C LYS A 27 1.15 -7.03 14.26
N GLN A 28 1.80 -6.05 14.88
CA GLN A 28 2.34 -4.89 14.18
C GLN A 28 3.44 -5.29 13.19
N LYS A 29 4.30 -6.28 13.51
CA LYS A 29 5.32 -6.81 12.60
C LYS A 29 4.76 -7.62 11.44
N GLU A 30 3.68 -8.39 11.67
CA GLU A 30 2.94 -9.07 10.61
C GLU A 30 2.23 -8.07 9.72
N GLN A 31 1.63 -7.03 10.29
CA GLN A 31 0.94 -5.95 9.56
C GLN A 31 1.95 -5.14 8.72
N SER A 32 3.10 -4.76 9.26
CA SER A 32 4.14 -4.03 8.52
C SER A 32 4.80 -4.85 7.40
N ASN A 33 4.80 -6.19 7.51
CA ASN A 33 5.30 -7.08 6.45
C ASN A 33 4.22 -7.59 5.49
N ALA A 34 2.94 -7.39 5.80
CA ALA A 34 1.85 -7.81 4.93
C ALA A 34 1.86 -6.95 3.67
N ALA A 35 2.31 -7.52 2.55
CA ALA A 35 2.24 -6.90 1.24
C ALA A 35 0.78 -6.61 0.88
N PHE A 36 0.53 -5.39 0.41
CA PHE A 36 -0.77 -5.02 -0.10
C PHE A 36 -1.11 -5.82 -1.35
N LYS A 37 -2.40 -6.09 -1.53
CA LYS A 37 -2.87 -6.76 -2.73
C LYS A 37 -2.80 -5.78 -3.90
N ALA A 38 -1.93 -6.07 -4.87
CA ALA A 38 -1.75 -5.25 -6.07
C ALA A 38 -2.33 -5.85 -7.34
N VAL A 39 -2.33 -7.17 -7.44
CA VAL A 39 -2.81 -7.91 -8.63
C VAL A 39 -3.85 -8.94 -8.20
N GLU A 40 -4.98 -8.95 -8.89
CA GLU A 40 -5.99 -10.00 -8.78
C GLU A 40 -5.56 -11.27 -9.52
N GLU A 41 -5.86 -12.44 -8.93
CA GLU A 41 -5.58 -13.73 -9.55
C GLU A 41 -6.22 -13.80 -10.96
N GLY A 42 -5.37 -13.93 -11.98
CA GLY A 42 -5.78 -14.03 -13.38
C GLY A 42 -5.99 -12.70 -14.12
N SER A 43 -5.74 -11.54 -13.49
CA SER A 43 -5.87 -10.23 -14.13
C SER A 43 -4.49 -9.57 -14.27
N GLN A 44 -3.86 -9.68 -15.42
CA GLN A 44 -2.61 -8.96 -15.69
C GLN A 44 -2.87 -7.52 -16.12
N ALA A 45 -1.97 -6.61 -15.73
CA ALA A 45 -1.97 -5.26 -16.26
C ALA A 45 -1.66 -5.26 -17.78
N PRO A 46 -2.21 -4.29 -18.53
CA PRO A 46 -1.87 -4.01 -19.93
C PRO A 46 -0.36 -3.98 -20.21
N ARG A 47 0.05 -4.40 -21.42
CA ARG A 47 1.47 -4.50 -21.80
C ARG A 47 2.22 -3.16 -21.66
N VAL A 48 1.56 -2.05 -22.00
CA VAL A 48 2.14 -0.69 -21.93
C VAL A 48 2.56 -0.30 -20.52
N ILE A 49 1.77 -0.69 -19.51
CA ILE A 49 2.09 -0.47 -18.09
C ILE A 49 3.28 -1.34 -17.68
N ARG A 50 3.27 -2.60 -18.10
CA ARG A 50 4.32 -3.57 -17.77
C ARG A 50 5.68 -3.20 -18.36
N ASP A 51 5.68 -2.66 -19.57
CA ASP A 51 6.89 -2.19 -20.24
C ASP A 51 7.45 -0.95 -19.53
N ALA A 52 6.59 0.04 -19.23
CA ALA A 52 6.98 1.23 -18.48
C ALA A 52 7.52 0.89 -17.07
N CYS A 53 6.94 -0.13 -16.43
CA CYS A 53 7.36 -0.65 -15.13
C CYS A 53 8.77 -1.28 -15.16
N GLN A 54 9.21 -1.83 -16.29
CA GLN A 54 10.56 -2.39 -16.46
C GLN A 54 11.60 -1.32 -16.81
N ASP A 55 11.19 -0.21 -17.42
CA ASP A 55 12.06 0.92 -17.81
C ASP A 55 12.31 1.90 -16.65
N ALA A 56 11.51 1.83 -15.57
CA ALA A 56 11.53 2.79 -14.48
C ALA A 56 11.72 2.13 -13.11
N VAL A 57 12.37 2.86 -12.20
CA VAL A 57 12.51 2.53 -10.78
C VAL A 57 12.17 3.76 -9.95
N TYR A 58 11.59 3.56 -8.78
CA TYR A 58 11.23 4.64 -7.88
C TYR A 58 12.44 5.02 -7.04
N VAL A 59 12.95 6.23 -7.29
CA VAL A 59 14.23 6.69 -6.76
C VAL A 59 13.98 7.23 -5.36
N THR A 60 14.25 6.37 -4.38
CA THR A 60 14.23 6.67 -2.94
C THR A 60 15.47 6.04 -2.29
N ASP A 61 15.57 5.99 -0.96
CA ASP A 61 16.73 5.42 -0.27
C ASP A 61 17.02 3.95 -0.66
N ALA A 62 16.00 3.21 -1.12
CA ALA A 62 16.08 1.80 -1.47
C ALA A 62 16.00 1.46 -2.97
N ASP A 63 15.83 2.46 -3.87
CA ASP A 63 15.69 2.25 -5.33
C ASP A 63 14.75 1.09 -5.72
N GLU A 64 13.49 1.17 -5.27
CA GLU A 64 12.52 0.08 -5.44
C GLU A 64 11.95 0.03 -6.87
N PRO A 65 11.76 -1.16 -7.45
CA PRO A 65 11.12 -1.29 -8.76
C PRO A 65 9.64 -0.91 -8.68
N PHE A 66 9.08 -0.46 -9.82
CA PHE A 66 7.64 -0.41 -9.95
C PHE A 66 7.08 -1.85 -10.03
N GLU A 67 5.85 -2.02 -9.57
CA GLU A 67 5.08 -3.25 -9.71
C GLU A 67 3.76 -2.95 -10.42
N GLU A 68 3.28 -3.87 -11.27
CA GLU A 68 2.00 -3.68 -11.92
C GLU A 68 0.80 -3.82 -10.95
N VAL A 69 -0.24 -3.03 -11.22
CA VAL A 69 -1.49 -3.04 -10.46
C VAL A 69 -2.65 -3.41 -11.37
N SER A 70 -3.50 -4.30 -10.89
CA SER A 70 -4.66 -4.80 -11.61
C SER A 70 -5.67 -5.36 -10.60
N LEU A 71 -6.59 -4.51 -10.15
CA LEU A 71 -7.53 -4.82 -9.08
C LEU A 71 -8.97 -4.72 -9.57
N LYS A 72 -9.82 -5.69 -9.23
CA LYS A 72 -11.23 -5.70 -9.63
C LYS A 72 -11.98 -4.59 -8.92
N TRP A 73 -12.60 -3.71 -9.69
CA TRP A 73 -13.27 -2.53 -9.17
C TRP A 73 -14.55 -2.26 -9.95
N SER A 74 -15.67 -2.29 -9.25
CA SER A 74 -17.01 -2.11 -9.84
C SER A 74 -17.70 -0.82 -9.38
N GLY A 75 -17.01 0.03 -8.61
CA GLY A 75 -17.54 1.32 -8.18
C GLY A 75 -17.66 2.31 -9.35
N ASP A 76 -18.34 3.43 -9.08
CA ASP A 76 -18.42 4.53 -10.02
C ASP A 76 -17.23 5.47 -9.82
N GLY A 77 -16.40 5.61 -10.84
CA GLY A 77 -15.15 6.36 -10.78
C GLY A 77 -14.01 5.57 -10.12
N LEU A 78 -13.07 6.32 -9.58
CA LEU A 78 -11.93 5.81 -8.83
C LEU A 78 -12.29 5.71 -7.34
N PRO A 79 -11.79 4.69 -6.62
CA PRO A 79 -12.11 4.48 -5.21
C PRO A 79 -11.69 5.68 -4.34
N ASP A 80 -12.42 5.91 -3.25
CA ASP A 80 -11.96 6.80 -2.19
C ASP A 80 -10.87 6.15 -1.30
N GLU A 81 -10.35 6.89 -0.33
CA GLU A 81 -9.28 6.44 0.58
C GLU A 81 -9.65 5.13 1.31
N THR A 82 -10.90 5.04 1.79
CA THR A 82 -11.39 3.89 2.55
C THR A 82 -11.69 2.72 1.63
N GLU A 83 -12.29 2.97 0.48
CA GLU A 83 -12.53 1.97 -0.56
C GLU A 83 -11.23 1.38 -1.10
N PHE A 84 -10.23 2.23 -1.33
CA PHE A 84 -8.90 1.82 -1.80
C PHE A 84 -8.19 0.97 -0.76
N ALA A 85 -8.23 1.38 0.52
CA ALA A 85 -7.70 0.58 1.62
C ALA A 85 -8.35 -0.82 1.70
N LYS A 86 -9.68 -0.91 1.50
CA LYS A 86 -10.39 -2.20 1.44
C LYS A 86 -9.97 -3.01 0.21
N LEU A 87 -9.76 -2.35 -0.93
CA LEU A 87 -9.41 -2.98 -2.19
C LEU A 87 -8.02 -3.65 -2.14
N ILE A 88 -7.04 -2.97 -1.55
CA ILE A 88 -5.69 -3.50 -1.36
C ILE A 88 -5.59 -4.49 -0.19
N LYS A 89 -6.72 -4.81 0.46
CA LYS A 89 -6.82 -5.62 1.68
C LYS A 89 -5.91 -5.11 2.80
N HIS A 90 -5.95 -3.79 3.04
CA HIS A 90 -5.27 -3.18 4.17
C HIS A 90 -5.70 -3.87 5.47
N TRP A 91 -4.75 -4.12 6.38
CA TRP A 91 -5.02 -4.84 7.64
C TRP A 91 -6.00 -4.11 8.55
N ASP A 92 -6.09 -2.79 8.42
CA ASP A 92 -7.04 -1.93 9.13
C ASP A 92 -7.47 -0.81 8.17
N ALA A 93 -8.51 -1.06 7.37
CA ALA A 93 -8.91 -0.15 6.30
C ALA A 93 -9.47 1.19 6.82
N ASP A 94 -10.09 1.18 8.00
CA ASP A 94 -10.66 2.39 8.63
C ASP A 94 -9.59 3.28 9.28
N LYS A 95 -8.41 2.73 9.57
CA LYS A 95 -7.24 3.47 10.08
C LYS A 95 -6.09 3.55 9.07
N ALA A 96 -6.34 3.18 7.82
CA ALA A 96 -5.33 3.25 6.78
C ALA A 96 -5.02 4.73 6.53
N ASP A 97 -3.74 5.09 6.60
CA ASP A 97 -3.28 6.42 6.25
C ASP A 97 -3.09 6.45 4.72
N VAL A 98 -4.22 6.66 4.04
CA VAL A 98 -4.30 6.77 2.59
C VAL A 98 -4.57 8.24 2.27
N SER A 99 -3.75 8.82 1.40
CA SER A 99 -4.00 10.16 0.85
C SER A 99 -4.09 10.09 -0.66
N ILE A 100 -5.02 10.87 -1.21
CA ILE A 100 -5.22 11.03 -2.65
C ILE A 100 -4.49 12.29 -3.11
N MET A 101 -3.70 12.18 -4.17
CA MET A 101 -3.01 13.31 -4.80
C MET A 101 -3.03 13.22 -6.33
N ASP A 102 -2.82 14.36 -6.97
CA ASP A 102 -2.71 14.42 -8.42
C ASP A 102 -1.35 13.90 -8.89
N PRO A 103 -1.28 13.23 -10.06
CA PRO A 103 -0.02 12.71 -10.60
C PRO A 103 1.06 13.78 -10.79
N VAL A 104 0.64 15.02 -11.07
CA VAL A 104 1.55 16.17 -11.25
C VAL A 104 2.13 16.69 -9.93
N ASP A 105 1.39 16.53 -8.82
CA ASP A 105 1.88 16.91 -7.50
C ASP A 105 2.85 15.86 -6.96
N TRP A 106 2.57 14.58 -7.21
CA TRP A 106 3.46 13.47 -6.87
C TRP A 106 4.75 13.50 -7.69
N ASP A 107 4.64 13.62 -9.01
CA ASP A 107 5.77 13.69 -9.94
C ASP A 107 6.08 15.14 -10.36
N SER A 108 6.33 16.00 -9.37
CA SER A 108 6.63 17.42 -9.63
C SER A 108 7.85 17.67 -10.53
N GLN A 109 8.75 16.68 -10.64
CA GLN A 109 9.96 16.73 -11.47
C GLN A 109 9.73 16.12 -12.88
N GLY A 110 8.58 15.51 -13.14
CA GLY A 110 8.28 14.88 -14.44
C GLY A 110 9.10 13.61 -14.73
N GLN A 111 9.68 12.98 -13.71
CA GLN A 111 10.51 11.77 -13.85
C GLN A 111 9.67 10.54 -14.24
N TYR A 112 8.43 10.50 -13.79
CA TYR A 112 7.49 9.38 -13.93
C TYR A 112 6.37 9.67 -14.92
N THR A 113 6.49 10.75 -15.72
CA THR A 113 5.50 11.12 -16.74
C THR A 113 5.23 9.97 -17.70
N LYS A 114 6.25 9.20 -18.11
CA LYS A 114 6.07 8.01 -18.97
C LYS A 114 5.14 6.96 -18.33
N LEU A 115 5.24 6.72 -17.02
CA LEU A 115 4.38 5.78 -16.32
C LEU A 115 2.94 6.29 -16.29
N ILE A 116 2.76 7.58 -15.97
CA ILE A 116 1.45 8.23 -15.95
C ILE A 116 0.79 8.15 -17.33
N GLU A 117 1.55 8.43 -18.40
CA GLU A 117 1.06 8.31 -19.78
C GLU A 117 0.74 6.86 -20.15
N ALA A 118 1.55 5.88 -19.75
CA ALA A 118 1.28 4.47 -19.99
C ALA A 118 -0.02 4.00 -19.31
N VAL A 119 -0.27 4.43 -18.06
CA VAL A 119 -1.52 4.15 -17.34
C VAL A 119 -2.71 4.82 -18.03
N ARG A 120 -2.53 6.06 -18.50
CA ARG A 120 -3.57 6.81 -19.22
C ARG A 120 -3.90 6.16 -20.57
N GLU A 121 -2.91 5.75 -21.33
CA GLU A 121 -3.08 5.06 -22.61
C GLU A 121 -3.79 3.71 -22.41
N ALA A 122 -3.35 2.94 -21.42
CA ALA A 122 -3.96 1.67 -21.04
C ALA A 122 -5.45 1.79 -20.72
N THR A 123 -5.87 2.94 -20.18
CA THR A 123 -7.24 3.22 -19.74
C THR A 123 -8.02 4.11 -20.70
N LYS A 124 -7.59 4.21 -21.97
CA LYS A 124 -8.24 4.99 -23.03
C LYS A 124 -8.42 6.49 -22.69
N GLY A 125 -7.51 7.05 -21.89
CA GLY A 125 -7.50 8.48 -21.56
C GLY A 125 -8.26 8.85 -20.27
N ASN A 126 -8.69 7.87 -19.48
CA ASN A 126 -9.37 8.11 -18.19
C ASN A 126 -8.47 8.86 -17.19
N ASP A 127 -9.12 9.42 -16.16
CA ASP A 127 -8.44 10.10 -15.06
C ASP A 127 -7.47 9.17 -14.32
N VAL A 128 -6.23 9.64 -14.18
CA VAL A 128 -5.18 8.96 -13.42
C VAL A 128 -5.06 9.65 -12.07
N ARG A 129 -4.96 8.85 -11.00
CA ARG A 129 -4.86 9.35 -9.63
C ARG A 129 -3.77 8.62 -8.88
N VAL A 130 -3.14 9.31 -7.94
CA VAL A 130 -2.10 8.74 -7.09
C VAL A 130 -2.63 8.56 -5.67
N TYR A 131 -2.44 7.37 -5.13
CA TYR A 131 -2.74 7.07 -3.73
C TYR A 131 -1.42 6.82 -3.00
N SER A 132 -1.15 7.59 -1.95
CA SER A 132 -0.05 7.31 -1.03
C SER A 132 -0.59 6.55 0.16
N VAL A 133 -0.05 5.36 0.42
CA VAL A 133 -0.48 4.49 1.53
C VAL A 133 0.70 4.31 2.48
N VAL A 134 0.63 4.90 3.67
CA VAL A 134 1.70 4.76 4.67
C VAL A 134 1.67 3.35 5.25
N ARG A 135 2.80 2.64 5.17
CA ARG A 135 2.95 1.29 5.75
C ARG A 135 3.51 1.37 7.16
N ASP A 136 4.55 2.17 7.32
CA ASP A 136 5.22 2.42 8.60
C ASP A 136 5.94 3.77 8.58
N LYS A 137 6.81 4.02 9.56
CA LYS A 137 7.47 5.31 9.75
C LYS A 137 8.38 5.74 8.60
N ILE A 138 8.91 4.79 7.84
CA ILE A 138 9.90 5.03 6.80
C ILE A 138 9.46 4.46 5.45
N ARG A 139 8.26 3.87 5.36
CA ARG A 139 7.76 3.20 4.15
C ARG A 139 6.38 3.72 3.76
N THR A 140 6.29 4.23 2.55
CA THR A 140 5.04 4.72 1.94
C THR A 140 4.91 4.13 0.55
N GLU A 141 3.80 3.47 0.27
CA GLU A 141 3.54 2.86 -1.04
C GLU A 141 2.72 3.82 -1.90
N TYR A 142 3.25 4.21 -3.05
CA TYR A 142 2.60 5.12 -4.00
C TYR A 142 1.96 4.30 -5.11
N TRP A 143 0.70 4.57 -5.40
CA TRP A 143 -0.11 3.83 -6.36
C TRP A 143 -0.65 4.77 -7.42
N VAL A 144 -0.12 4.69 -8.64
CA VAL A 144 -0.58 5.46 -9.79
C VAL A 144 -1.56 4.60 -10.57
N VAL A 145 -2.86 4.84 -10.40
CA VAL A 145 -3.91 3.98 -10.96
C VAL A 145 -4.95 4.78 -11.74
N SER A 146 -5.59 4.10 -12.69
CA SER A 146 -6.72 4.62 -13.45
C SER A 146 -7.80 3.55 -13.60
N ARG A 147 -9.03 3.99 -13.90
CA ARG A 147 -10.18 3.10 -14.10
C ARG A 147 -10.12 2.46 -15.48
N GLU A 148 -10.31 1.15 -15.53
CA GLU A 148 -10.58 0.37 -16.74
C GLU A 148 -11.94 -0.32 -16.60
N GLU A 149 -12.51 -0.87 -17.68
CA GLU A 149 -13.83 -1.50 -17.65
C GLU A 149 -13.88 -2.67 -16.63
N GLY A 150 -14.50 -2.43 -15.47
CA GLY A 150 -14.67 -3.40 -14.38
C GLY A 150 -13.44 -3.64 -13.49
N ARG A 151 -12.38 -2.83 -13.61
CA ARG A 151 -11.16 -2.93 -12.81
C ARG A 151 -10.41 -1.61 -12.73
N ILE A 152 -9.44 -1.49 -11.83
CA ILE A 152 -8.43 -0.44 -11.87
C ILE A 152 -7.10 -1.07 -12.28
N VAL A 153 -6.34 -0.34 -13.10
CA VAL A 153 -5.02 -0.75 -13.54
C VAL A 153 -4.04 0.39 -13.35
N GLY A 154 -2.78 0.05 -13.13
CA GLY A 154 -1.76 1.05 -12.91
C GLY A 154 -0.42 0.47 -12.50
N VAL A 155 0.36 1.28 -11.80
CA VAL A 155 1.62 0.89 -11.19
C VAL A 155 1.63 1.26 -9.73
N LYS A 156 2.44 0.56 -8.95
CA LYS A 156 2.78 0.96 -7.59
C LYS A 156 4.28 0.94 -7.39
N ALA A 157 4.76 1.70 -6.42
CA ALA A 157 6.13 1.65 -5.97
C ALA A 157 6.20 1.86 -4.46
N LEU A 158 7.19 1.21 -3.84
CA LEU A 158 7.50 1.43 -2.43
C LEU A 158 8.51 2.57 -2.31
N GLY A 159 8.14 3.64 -1.63
CA GLY A 159 9.06 4.68 -1.21
C GLY A 159 9.62 4.37 0.17
N VAL A 160 10.95 4.40 0.29
CA VAL A 160 11.64 4.26 1.58
C VAL A 160 12.38 5.56 1.91
N GLU A 161 12.08 6.14 3.07
CA GLU A 161 12.67 7.38 3.57
C GLU A 161 13.39 7.11 4.90
N SER A 162 14.72 7.05 4.86
CA SER A 162 15.60 6.81 6.03
C SER A 162 16.10 8.10 6.69
#